data_AF-A0A431FK72-F1
#
_entry.id   AF-A0A431FK72-F1
#
_cell.length_a   1.000
_cell.length_b   1.000
_cell.length_c   1.000
_cell.angle_alpha   90.00
_cell.angle_beta   90.00
_cell.angle_gamma   90.00
#
_symmetry.space_group_name_H-M   'P 1'
#
loop_
_entity.id
_entity.type
_entity.pdbx_description
1 polymer ?
#
loop_
_entity_poly.entity_id
_entity_poly.type
_entity_poly.pdbx_seq_one_letter_code
_entity_poly.pdbx_strand_id
1 'polypeptide(L)'
;MKFTMVLEDSLAEELCNFKNKKECNIKIIERILYYYKQYVLLRKEYMRRYYDSETLKSILGQKTSLEYSDDLECLSKNTIYKIILSEKQYNFPYVNIFEDKIENNFTASFIKNEDRKKLKNI
;
A
#
# COMPACT_ATOMS: atom_id res chain seq x y z
N MET A 1 3.45 -11.86 9.56
CA MET A 1 2.55 -10.83 8.94
C MET A 1 3.18 -10.34 7.63
N LYS A 2 2.40 -9.97 6.62
CA LYS A 2 2.94 -9.50 5.32
C LYS A 2 2.45 -8.08 5.03
N PHE A 3 3.36 -7.25 4.51
CA PHE A 3 2.99 -5.92 4.04
C PHE A 3 2.33 -6.00 2.68
N THR A 4 1.33 -5.16 2.46
CA THR A 4 0.51 -5.17 1.24
C THR A 4 1.06 -4.23 0.17
N MET A 5 1.44 -3.02 0.56
CA MET A 5 1.89 -1.94 -0.33
C MET A 5 2.78 -0.95 0.41
N VAL A 6 3.39 -0.03 -0.34
CA VAL A 6 4.14 1.12 0.18
C VAL A 6 3.35 2.41 -0.01
N LEU A 7 3.57 3.41 0.86
CA LEU A 7 3.06 4.78 0.69
C LEU A 7 4.23 5.72 0.44
N GLU A 8 4.02 6.72 -0.42
CA GLU A 8 4.87 7.91 -0.47
C GLU A 8 4.86 8.66 0.87
N ASP A 9 5.92 9.43 1.09
CA ASP A 9 6.16 10.11 2.36
C ASP A 9 5.06 11.13 2.71
N SER A 10 4.49 11.84 1.73
CA SER A 10 3.37 12.76 1.96
C SER A 10 2.13 12.02 2.47
N LEU A 11 1.83 10.86 1.90
CA LEU A 11 0.73 10.00 2.32
C LEU A 11 0.99 9.35 3.68
N ALA A 12 2.24 8.92 3.93
CA ALA A 12 2.66 8.34 5.19
C ALA A 12 2.57 9.36 6.35
N GLU A 13 2.93 10.62 6.09
CA GLU A 13 2.80 11.73 7.03
C GLU A 13 1.34 11.94 7.43
N GLU A 14 0.44 12.08 6.44
CA GLU A 14 -1.00 12.22 6.69
C GLU A 14 -1.55 11.06 7.50
N LEU A 15 -1.21 9.82 7.11
CA LEU A 15 -1.65 8.62 7.83
C LEU A 15 -1.15 8.58 9.27
N CYS A 16 0.09 9.02 9.53
CA CYS A 16 0.63 9.15 10.87
C CYS A 16 -0.10 10.24 11.67
N ASN A 17 -0.42 11.38 11.05
CA ASN A 17 -1.15 12.46 11.70
C ASN A 17 -2.57 12.02 12.07
N PHE A 18 -3.27 11.36 11.15
CA PHE A 18 -4.56 10.75 11.42
C PHE A 18 -4.52 9.78 12.60
N LYS A 19 -3.56 8.84 12.60
CA LYS A 19 -3.42 7.86 13.69
C LYS A 19 -3.15 8.53 15.05
N ASN A 20 -2.37 9.59 15.06
CA ASN A 20 -1.99 10.33 16.27
C ASN A 20 -2.98 11.45 16.63
N LYS A 21 -4.17 11.50 15.99
CA LYS A 21 -5.22 12.51 16.21
C LYS A 21 -4.72 13.96 16.03
N LYS A 22 -3.78 14.16 15.11
CA LYS A 22 -3.29 15.47 14.68
C LYS A 22 -4.11 15.95 13.47
N GLU A 23 -3.97 17.23 13.15
CA GLU A 23 -4.52 17.79 11.92
C GLU A 23 -3.97 17.03 10.71
N CYS A 24 -4.88 16.64 9.82
CA CYS A 24 -4.57 15.87 8.62
C CYS A 24 -5.61 16.17 7.53
N ASN A 25 -5.25 15.93 6.29
CA ASN A 25 -6.12 16.06 5.14
C ASN A 25 -7.06 14.85 5.04
N ILE A 26 -8.30 15.01 5.50
CA ILE A 26 -9.30 13.95 5.52
C ILE A 26 -9.53 13.34 4.14
N LYS A 27 -9.47 14.12 3.05
CA LYS A 27 -9.65 13.59 1.70
C LYS A 27 -8.54 12.62 1.32
N ILE A 28 -7.30 12.92 1.71
CA ILE A 28 -6.16 12.01 1.49
C ILE A 28 -6.34 10.74 2.32
N ILE A 29 -6.74 10.87 3.59
CA ILE A 29 -6.98 9.71 4.47
C ILE A 29 -8.05 8.80 3.92
N GLU A 30 -9.21 9.33 3.52
CA GLU A 30 -10.28 8.54 2.91
C GLU A 30 -9.79 7.74 1.71
N ARG A 31 -8.96 8.35 0.87
CA ARG A 31 -8.36 7.68 -0.30
C ARG A 31 -7.34 6.63 0.10
N ILE A 32 -6.46 6.89 1.05
CA ILE A 32 -5.53 5.87 1.58
C ILE A 32 -6.32 4.67 2.13
N LEU A 33 -7.37 4.93 2.92
CA LEU A 33 -8.20 3.91 3.55
C LEU A 33 -9.01 3.09 2.55
N TYR A 34 -9.39 3.66 1.41
CA TYR A 34 -10.02 2.92 0.31
C TYR A 34 -9.12 1.79 -0.21
N TYR A 35 -7.81 2.03 -0.31
CA TYR A 35 -6.83 1.03 -0.72
C TYR A 35 -6.37 0.13 0.43
N TYR A 36 -6.68 0.49 1.68
CA TYR A 36 -6.14 -0.18 2.85
C TYR A 36 -6.69 -1.60 3.00
N LYS A 37 -5.81 -2.61 2.85
CA LYS A 37 -6.17 -4.03 2.99
C LYS A 37 -5.57 -4.70 4.23
N GLN A 38 -4.42 -4.20 4.72
CA GLN A 38 -3.69 -4.77 5.85
C GLN A 38 -2.51 -3.86 6.25
N TYR A 39 -1.44 -4.43 6.83
CA TYR A 39 -0.19 -3.72 7.12
C TYR A 39 0.39 -3.07 5.87
N VAL A 40 0.63 -1.76 5.96
CA VAL A 40 1.36 -0.97 4.98
C VAL A 40 2.84 -0.90 5.36
N LEU A 41 3.71 -0.96 4.35
CA LEU A 41 5.14 -0.74 4.51
C LEU A 41 5.44 0.74 4.30
N LEU A 42 6.03 1.39 5.30
CA LEU A 42 6.44 2.78 5.24
C LEU A 42 7.96 2.88 5.36
N ARG A 43 8.55 4.05 5.04
CA ARG A 43 9.94 4.31 5.41
C ARG A 43 10.13 4.23 6.93
N LYS A 44 11.37 3.97 7.34
CA LYS A 44 11.73 3.67 8.73
C LYS A 44 11.27 4.74 9.73
N GLU A 45 11.32 6.00 9.36
CA GLU A 45 10.83 7.11 10.20
C GLU A 45 9.33 7.05 10.48
N TYR A 46 8.50 6.77 9.46
CA TYR A 46 7.05 6.66 9.61
C TYR A 46 6.65 5.34 10.27
N MET A 47 7.41 4.26 10.07
CA MET A 47 7.15 2.98 10.73
C MET A 47 7.08 3.11 12.26
N ARG A 48 8.02 3.86 12.84
CA ARG A 48 8.10 4.11 14.29
C ARG A 48 7.00 5.05 14.80
N ARG A 49 6.50 5.93 13.94
CA ARG A 49 5.41 6.88 14.27
C ARG A 49 4.04 6.25 14.12
N TYR A 50 3.91 5.31 13.20
CA TYR A 50 2.65 4.65 12.90
C TYR A 50 2.45 3.40 13.76
N TYR A 51 3.39 2.46 13.83
CA TYR A 51 3.21 1.23 14.59
C TYR A 51 3.77 1.35 16.01
N ASP A 52 3.07 0.78 16.99
CA ASP A 52 3.60 0.64 18.35
C ASP A 52 4.78 -0.36 18.39
N SER A 53 5.54 -0.33 19.49
CA SER A 53 6.76 -1.12 19.62
C SER A 53 6.53 -2.63 19.55
N GLU A 54 5.40 -3.13 20.07
CA GLU A 54 5.11 -4.56 20.10
C GLU A 54 4.68 -5.05 18.71
N THR A 55 3.87 -4.26 18.01
CA THR A 55 3.52 -4.48 16.62
C THR A 55 4.76 -4.46 15.73
N LEU A 56 5.67 -3.50 15.91
CA LEU A 56 6.93 -3.47 15.17
C LEU A 56 7.81 -4.69 15.45
N LYS A 57 7.96 -5.10 16.72
CA LYS A 57 8.71 -6.31 17.08
C LYS A 57 8.08 -7.56 16.46
N SER A 58 6.76 -7.68 16.45
CA SER A 58 6.05 -8.80 15.82
C SER A 58 6.27 -8.85 14.30
N ILE A 59 6.20 -7.68 13.65
CA ILE A 59 6.39 -7.54 12.21
C ILE A 59 7.85 -7.78 11.79
N LEU A 60 8.82 -7.21 12.54
CA LEU A 60 10.25 -7.25 12.22
C LEU A 60 10.97 -8.49 12.75
N GLY A 61 10.55 -9.02 13.91
CA GLY A 61 11.11 -10.24 14.48
C GLY A 61 10.88 -11.48 13.60
N GLN A 62 9.88 -11.44 12.72
CA GLN A 62 9.65 -12.45 11.69
C GLN A 62 10.45 -12.21 10.40
N LYS A 63 11.05 -11.03 10.23
CA LYS A 63 11.75 -10.60 9.02
C LYS A 63 13.16 -10.13 9.37
N THR A 64 14.07 -11.09 9.47
CA THR A 64 15.53 -10.85 9.61
C THR A 64 16.16 -10.13 8.42
N SER A 65 15.44 -9.94 7.31
CA SER A 65 15.95 -9.40 6.03
C SER A 65 15.12 -8.25 5.46
N LEU A 66 14.34 -7.52 6.28
CA LEU A 66 13.68 -6.31 5.76
C LEU A 66 14.74 -5.24 5.51
N GLU A 67 15.25 -5.18 4.28
CA GLU A 67 16.12 -4.10 3.83
C GLU A 67 15.31 -2.81 3.84
N TYR A 68 15.58 -1.99 4.84
CA TYR A 68 15.13 -0.60 4.85
C TYR A 68 15.95 0.15 3.82
N SER A 69 15.46 0.16 2.59
CA SER A 69 15.95 1.04 1.53
C SER A 69 15.25 2.39 1.64
N ASP A 70 15.98 3.46 1.38
CA ASP A 70 15.37 4.79 1.21
C ASP A 70 14.63 4.91 -0.13
N ASP A 71 14.86 3.97 -1.05
CA ASP A 71 14.13 3.88 -2.31
C ASP A 71 12.78 3.16 -2.11
N LEU A 72 11.69 3.87 -2.45
CA LEU A 72 10.33 3.35 -2.33
C LEU A 72 10.08 2.18 -3.28
N GLU A 73 10.71 2.15 -4.45
CA GLU A 73 10.57 1.05 -5.40
C GLU A 73 11.21 -0.23 -4.86
N CYS A 74 12.41 -0.13 -4.28
CA CYS A 74 13.05 -1.23 -3.56
C CYS A 74 12.17 -1.72 -2.39
N LEU A 75 11.61 -0.81 -1.59
CA LEU A 75 10.68 -1.18 -0.52
C LEU A 75 9.44 -1.90 -1.07
N SER A 76 8.87 -1.43 -2.17
CA SER A 76 7.64 -2.01 -2.75
C SER A 76 7.82 -3.48 -3.12
N LYS A 77 9.01 -3.88 -3.57
CA LYS A 77 9.34 -5.29 -3.90
C LYS A 77 9.18 -6.24 -2.71
N ASN A 78 9.26 -5.72 -1.48
CA ASN A 78 9.07 -6.48 -0.23
C ASN A 78 7.60 -6.60 0.21
N THR A 79 6.66 -6.10 -0.60
CA THR A 79 5.21 -6.12 -0.34
C THR A 79 4.49 -7.10 -1.27
N ILE A 80 3.27 -7.52 -0.89
CA ILE A 80 2.47 -8.47 -1.67
C ILE A 80 2.14 -7.91 -3.06
N TYR A 81 1.69 -6.66 -3.12
CA TYR A 81 1.19 -6.07 -4.36
C TYR A 81 2.28 -5.40 -5.20
N LYS A 82 3.45 -5.13 -4.62
CA LYS A 82 4.57 -4.45 -5.31
C LYS A 82 4.17 -3.10 -5.91
N ILE A 83 3.31 -2.37 -5.20
CA ILE A 83 2.83 -1.04 -5.58
C ILE A 83 3.20 -0.01 -4.52
N ILE A 84 3.24 1.25 -4.96
CA ILE A 84 3.44 2.45 -4.15
C ILE A 84 2.24 3.35 -4.33
N LEU A 85 1.52 3.69 -3.26
CA LEU A 85 0.49 4.73 -3.34
C LEU A 85 1.14 6.10 -3.45
N SER A 86 0.67 6.90 -4.41
CA SER A 86 1.16 8.25 -4.71
C SER A 86 -0.01 9.21 -4.93
N GLU A 87 0.26 10.50 -4.76
CA GLU A 87 -0.67 11.57 -5.14
C GLU A 87 -0.48 12.04 -6.59
N LYS A 88 0.73 11.88 -7.13
CA LYS A 88 1.16 12.53 -8.38
C LYS A 88 1.62 11.54 -9.44
N GLN A 89 2.16 10.41 -9.02
CA GLN A 89 2.69 9.39 -9.92
C GLN A 89 1.59 8.37 -10.27
N TYR A 90 1.52 8.03 -11.55
CA TYR A 90 0.53 7.10 -12.13
C TYR A 90 1.18 5.97 -12.94
N ASN A 91 2.51 5.98 -13.05
CA ASN A 91 3.25 4.95 -13.76
C ASN A 91 3.62 3.82 -12.80
N PHE A 92 3.41 2.57 -13.21
CA PHE A 92 3.82 1.40 -12.42
C PHE A 92 5.30 1.52 -11.98
N PRO A 93 5.64 1.28 -10.70
CA PRO A 93 4.83 0.67 -9.64
C PRO A 93 3.93 1.62 -8.84
N TYR A 94 3.80 2.89 -9.24
CA TYR A 94 2.97 3.86 -8.54
C TYR A 94 1.50 3.75 -8.92
N VAL A 95 0.64 3.98 -7.93
CA VAL A 95 -0.80 4.05 -8.05
C VAL A 95 -1.27 5.37 -7.48
N ASN A 96 -1.90 6.19 -8.32
CA ASN A 96 -2.43 7.47 -7.95
C ASN A 96 -3.72 7.31 -7.12
N ILE A 97 -3.73 7.83 -5.90
CA ILE A 97 -4.87 7.66 -4.99
C ILE A 97 -6.14 8.43 -5.43
N PHE A 98 -6.02 9.39 -6.35
CA PHE A 98 -7.11 10.21 -6.86
C PHE A 98 -7.64 9.74 -8.21
N GLU A 99 -6.75 9.29 -9.09
CA GLU A 99 -7.07 9.01 -10.50
C GLU A 99 -7.20 7.52 -10.80
N ASP A 100 -6.40 6.67 -10.15
CA ASP A 100 -6.43 5.24 -10.41
C ASP A 100 -7.62 4.58 -9.70
N LYS A 101 -8.10 3.50 -10.31
CA LYS A 101 -9.05 2.57 -9.68
C LYS A 101 -8.35 1.23 -9.52
N ILE A 102 -7.90 0.92 -8.31
CA ILE A 102 -7.67 -0.50 -7.97
C ILE A 102 -9.04 -1.09 -7.67
N GLU A 103 -9.57 -1.86 -8.62
CA GLU A 103 -10.74 -2.68 -8.36
C GLU A 103 -10.38 -3.76 -7.33
N ASN A 104 -11.25 -3.92 -6.33
CA ASN A 104 -11.08 -4.87 -5.25
C ASN A 104 -11.31 -6.29 -5.80
N ASN A 105 -10.29 -6.88 -6.43
CA ASN A 105 -10.36 -8.18 -7.12
C ASN A 105 -10.56 -9.40 -6.18
N PHE A 106 -11.10 -9.21 -4.97
CA PHE A 106 -11.44 -10.32 -4.07
C PHE A 106 -12.49 -11.28 -4.66
N THR A 107 -13.16 -10.89 -5.75
CA THR A 107 -14.10 -11.70 -6.53
C THR A 107 -13.61 -12.06 -7.93
N ALA A 108 -12.30 -11.99 -8.21
CA ALA A 108 -11.75 -12.69 -9.37
C ALA A 108 -11.64 -14.20 -9.03
N SER A 109 -12.78 -14.83 -8.76
CA SER A 109 -12.91 -16.26 -8.98
C SER A 109 -12.71 -16.45 -10.48
N PHE A 110 -11.49 -16.78 -10.88
CA PHE A 110 -11.30 -17.42 -12.17
C PHE A 110 -12.08 -18.73 -12.11
N ILE A 111 -13.33 -18.70 -12.59
CA ILE A 111 -14.09 -19.90 -12.89
C ILE A 111 -13.22 -20.61 -13.93
N LYS A 112 -12.57 -21.68 -13.50
CA LYS A 112 -11.57 -22.46 -14.26
C LYS A 112 -12.10 -23.00 -15.60
N ASN A 113 -13.39 -22.79 -15.90
CA ASN A 113 -14.11 -23.30 -17.06
C ASN A 113 -14.84 -22.22 -17.90
N GLU A 114 -14.60 -20.92 -17.70
CA GLU A 114 -15.14 -19.94 -18.66
C GLU A 114 -14.25 -19.87 -19.91
N ASP A 115 -14.91 -20.11 -21.05
CA ASP A 115 -14.32 -20.26 -22.37
C ASP A 115 -13.63 -18.94 -22.80
N ARG A 116 -12.32 -19.00 -23.08
CA ARG A 116 -11.48 -17.84 -23.45
C ARG A 116 -11.71 -17.38 -24.88
N LYS A 117 -12.97 -17.31 -25.33
CA LYS A 117 -13.27 -16.66 -26.60
C LYS A 117 -13.26 -15.15 -26.37
N LYS A 118 -12.12 -14.56 -26.73
CA LYS A 118 -11.94 -13.13 -26.99
C LYS A 118 -13.27 -12.51 -27.44
N LEU A 119 -13.80 -11.59 -26.65
CA LEU A 119 -14.71 -10.56 -27.13
C LEU A 119 -13.97 -9.80 -28.24
N LYS A 120 -14.19 -10.23 -29.48
CA LYS A 120 -13.95 -9.40 -30.65
C LYS A 120 -15.05 -8.34 -30.61
N ASN A 121 -14.67 -7.13 -30.22
CA ASN A 121 -15.45 -5.96 -30.59
C ASN A 121 -15.19 -5.67 -32.08
N ILE A 122 -16.31 -5.41 -32.77
CA ILE A 122 -16.51 -5.06 -34.19
C ILE A 122 -16.62 -6.26 -35.14
#